data_AF-A0A453RGK8-F1
#
_entry.id   AF-A0A453RGK8-F1
#
_cell.length_a   1.000
_cell.length_b   1.000
_cell.length_c   1.000
_cell.angle_alpha   90.00
_cell.angle_beta   90.00
_cell.angle_gamma   90.00
#
_symmetry.space_group_name_H-M   'P 1'
#
loop_
_entity.id
_entity.type
_entity.pdbx_description
1 polymer ?
#
loop_
_entity_poly.entity_id
_entity_poly.type
_entity_poly.pdbx_seq_one_letter_code
_entity_poly.pdbx_strand_id
1 'polypeptide(L)' 'MERAPRKRGFPTDPKEYKLYEEVGEGVSATVYRALCVPLNTFVAIKVLDLEKCSSDL' A
#
# COMPACT_ATOMS: atom_id res chain seq x y z
N MET A 1 22.63 23.62 3.50
CA MET A 1 21.27 23.19 3.11
C MET A 1 21.35 21.71 2.79
N GLU A 2 20.99 20.87 3.75
CA GLU A 2 21.02 19.41 3.58
C GLU A 2 20.07 19.02 2.45
N ARG A 3 20.63 18.45 1.37
CA ARG A 3 19.82 18.02 0.23
C ARG A 3 18.95 16.88 0.72
N ALA A 4 17.63 17.11 0.83
CA ALA A 4 16.68 16.03 1.03
C ALA A 4 17.01 14.93 0.02
N PRO A 5 17.25 13.67 0.45
CA PRO A 5 17.60 12.60 -0.47
C PRO A 5 16.47 12.53 -1.52
N ARG A 6 16.81 12.46 -2.81
CA ARG A 6 15.81 12.25 -3.86
C ARG A 6 14.95 11.08 -3.40
N LYS A 7 13.67 11.34 -3.09
CA LYS A 7 12.76 10.31 -2.60
C LYS A 7 12.80 9.18 -3.61
N ARG A 8 13.42 8.05 -3.26
CA ARG A 8 13.22 6.81 -4.01
C ARG A 8 11.70 6.61 -4.02
N GLY A 9 11.12 6.44 -5.20
CA GLY A 9 9.68 6.22 -5.32
C GLY A 9 9.25 5.01 -4.49
N PHE A 10 7.96 4.90 -4.20
CA PHE A 10 7.43 3.67 -3.63
C PHE A 10 7.66 2.52 -4.62
N PRO A 11 8.21 1.38 -4.17
CA PRO A 11 8.45 0.24 -5.04
C PRO A 11 7.13 -0.32 -5.59
N THR A 12 7.21 -0.98 -6.74
CA THR A 12 6.07 -1.64 -7.37
C THR A 12 6.09 -3.16 -7.21
N ASP A 13 7.20 -3.74 -6.73
CA ASP A 13 7.25 -5.18 -6.41
C ASP A 13 6.53 -5.45 -5.08
N PRO A 14 5.48 -6.29 -5.06
CA PRO A 14 4.78 -6.63 -3.83
C PRO A 14 5.68 -7.29 -2.77
N LYS A 15 6.78 -7.94 -3.17
CA LYS A 15 7.75 -8.55 -2.23
C LYS A 15 8.51 -7.53 -1.40
N GLU A 16 8.51 -6.27 -1.82
CA GLU A 16 9.12 -5.16 -1.08
C GLU A 16 8.21 -4.59 0.03
N TYR A 17 7.02 -5.17 0.20
CA TYR A 17 6.07 -4.82 1.26
C TYR A 17 5.77 -6.01 2.16
N LYS A 18 5.76 -5.75 3.46
CA LYS A 18 5.27 -6.70 4.47
C LYS A 18 3.91 -6.25 4.97
N LEU A 19 2.85 -7.00 4.64
CA LEU A 19 1.51 -6.79 5.17
C LEU A 19 1.43 -7.19 6.65
N TYR A 20 0.63 -6.45 7.41
CA TYR A 20 0.30 -6.72 8.81
C TYR A 20 -1.23 -6.80 8.98
N GLU A 21 -1.76 -6.17 10.02
CA GLU A 21 -3.18 -6.16 10.33
C GLU A 21 -4.01 -5.43 9.27
N GLU A 22 -5.22 -5.91 9.07
CA GLU A 22 -6.28 -5.14 8.43
C GLU A 22 -6.63 -3.95 9.32
N VAL A 23 -6.74 -2.77 8.71
CA VAL A 23 -7.07 -1.53 9.40
C VAL A 23 -8.38 -0.91 8.92
N GLY A 24 -9.01 -1.48 7.89
CA GLY A 24 -10.33 -1.08 7.45
C GLY A 24 -10.82 -1.87 6.24
N GLU A 25 -12.14 -1.95 6.11
CA GLU A 25 -12.85 -2.60 5.02
C GLU A 25 -13.81 -1.60 4.36
N GLY A 26 -13.89 -1.65 3.04
CA GLY A 26 -14.90 -0.96 2.23
C GLY A 26 -15.53 -1.95 1.25
N VAL A 27 -16.59 -1.50 0.55
CA VAL A 27 -17.44 -2.35 -0.31
C VAL A 27 -16.64 -3.25 -1.28
N SER A 28 -15.57 -2.71 -1.86
CA SER A 28 -14.73 -3.38 -2.86
C SER A 28 -13.25 -3.47 -2.46
N ALA A 29 -12.90 -3.15 -1.21
CA ALA A 29 -11.50 -3.01 -0.85
C ALA A 29 -11.21 -3.31 0.62
N THR A 30 -10.05 -3.91 0.87
CA THR A 30 -9.50 -4.07 2.22
C THR A 30 -8.23 -3.24 2.34
N VAL A 31 -8.08 -2.52 3.45
CA VAL A 31 -6.90 -1.70 3.75
C VAL A 31 -6.06 -2.38 4.81
N TYR A 32 -4.78 -2.58 4.52
CA TYR A 32 -3.83 -3.18 5.44
C TYR A 32 -2.78 -2.18 5.88
N ARG A 33 -2.35 -2.29 7.13
CA ARG A 33 -1.08 -1.72 7.57
C ARG A 33 0.06 -2.52 6.96
N ALA A 34 1.07 -1.86 6.42
CA ALA A 34 2.22 -2.53 5.81
C ALA A 34 3.53 -1.78 6.10
N LEU A 35 4.66 -2.49 6.05
CA LEU A 35 6.00 -1.89 6.03
C LEU A 35 6.54 -1.92 4.61
N CYS A 36 6.87 -0.75 4.06
CA CYS A 36 7.69 -0.64 2.87
C CYS A 36 9.14 -0.90 3.27
N VAL A 37 9.68 -2.07 2.92
CA VAL A 37 10.99 -2.54 3.39
C VAL A 37 12.14 -1.64 2.92
N PRO A 38 12.24 -1.25 1.63
CA PRO A 38 13.34 -0.42 1.15
C PRO A 38 13.36 0.99 1.74
N LEU A 39 12.19 1.51 2.11
CA LEU A 39 12.03 2.86 2.66
C LEU A 39 11.92 2.85 4.20
N ASN A 40 11.91 1.66 4.82
CA ASN A 40 11.69 1.45 6.24
C ASN A 40 10.56 2.32 6.84
N THR A 41 9.44 2.41 6.11
CA THR A 41 8.34 3.31 6.44
C THR A 41 7.03 2.54 6.43
N PHE A 42 6.20 2.75 7.46
CA PHE A 42 4.85 2.19 7.50
C PHE A 42 3.92 2.93 6.53
N VAL A 43 3.12 2.15 5.80
CA VAL A 43 2.17 2.63 4.78
C VAL A 43 0.82 1.91 4.94
N ALA A 44 -0.21 2.45 4.31
CA ALA A 44 -1.49 1.78 4.12
C ALA A 44 -1.56 1.22 2.69
N ILE A 45 -1.87 -0.07 2.54
CA ILE A 45 -2.08 -0.71 1.24
C ILE A 45 -3.56 -1.01 1.09
N LYS A 46 -4.22 -0.36 0.11
CA LYS A 46 -5.60 -0.64 -0.26
C LYS A 46 -5.62 -1.71 -1.35
N VAL A 47 -6.05 -2.92 -1.00
CA VAL A 47 -6.23 -4.05 -1.93
C VAL A 47 -7.64 -3.97 -2.49
N LEU A 48 -7.76 -3.83 -3.81
CA LEU A 48 -9.05 -3.80 -4.50
C LEU A 48 -9.41 -5.22 -4.94
N ASP A 49 -10.62 -5.66 -4.60
CA ASP A 49 -11.22 -6.85 -5.15
C ASP A 49 -11.85 -6.50 -6.51
N LEU A 50 -11.20 -6.94 -7.58
CA LEU A 50 -11.61 -6.60 -8.94
C LEU A 50 -12.92 -7.27 -9.36
N GLU A 51 -13.30 -8.39 -8.74
CA GLU A 51 -14.59 -9.04 -9.01
C GLU A 51 -15.73 -8.23 -8.39
N LYS A 52 -15.53 -7.73 -7.15
CA LYS A 52 -16.48 -6.85 -6.46
C LYS A 52 -16.53 -5.43 -7.04
N CYS A 53 -15.47 -5.01 -7.73
CA CYS A 53 -15.40 -3.68 -8.35
C CYS A 53 -16.17 -3.57 -9.68
N SER A 54 -16.80 -4.65 -10.15
CA SER A 54 -17.40 -4.74 -11.50
C SER A 54 -18.81 -4.13 -11.65
N SER A 55 -19.25 -3.21 -10.78
CA SER A 55 -20.62 -2.67 -10.82
C SER A 55 -20.78 -1.22 -10.35
N ASP A 56 -19.94 -0.29 -10.83
CA ASP A 56 -20.19 1.17 -10.70
C ASP A 56 -19.50 1.98 -11.82
N LEU A 57 -19.81 1.68 -13.08
CA LEU A 57 -19.60 2.59 -14.21
C LEU A 57 -20.93 2.90 -14.90
#